data_AF-A0A5P6P6X3-F1
#
_entry.id   AF-A0A5P6P6X3-F1
#
_cell.length_a   1.000
_cell.length_b   1.000
_cell.length_c   1.000
_cell.angle_alpha   90.00
_cell.angle_beta   90.00
_cell.angle_gamma   90.00
#
_symmetry.space_group_name_H-M   'P 1'
#
loop_
_entity.id
_entity.type
_entity.pdbx_description
1 polymer ?
#
loop_
_entity_poly.entity_id
_entity_poly.type
_entity_poly.pdbx_seq_one_letter_code
_entity_poly.pdbx_strand_id
1 'polypeptide(L)'
;MAVHRTRSATDGPKQRQLHRLQMATDAGIELAPAAALFFCDRHKVPVPDWLVSHAAQGYCQQLRPSRPKNRGRSSGVVDRCRQDMIDMMRWDTVRGARFQQKHFKEALGMDADAPPNVLEHPRKMSIWYGHNWLRAYECASMILENTPAFGGPDAMKASYCRVERNMAYPKGSWRYFFFEPEFLETIGLEHPSRWGQSSKWTPLYHLTL
;
A
#
# COMPACT_ATOMS: atom_id res chain seq x y z
N MET A 1 -41.04 -23.19 -10.36
CA MET A 1 -41.13 -22.09 -9.38
C MET A 1 -39.94 -21.16 -9.59
N ALA A 2 -40.15 -20.01 -10.22
CA ALA A 2 -39.10 -19.02 -10.45
C ALA A 2 -38.96 -18.15 -9.19
N VAL A 3 -37.86 -18.31 -8.46
CA VAL A 3 -37.51 -17.42 -7.35
C VAL A 3 -37.01 -16.13 -7.96
N HIS A 4 -37.88 -15.12 -8.03
CA HIS A 4 -37.48 -13.74 -8.31
C HIS A 4 -36.56 -13.27 -7.17
N ARG A 5 -35.25 -13.33 -7.38
CA ARG A 5 -34.26 -12.63 -6.55
C ARG A 5 -34.46 -11.13 -6.78
N THR A 6 -35.17 -10.48 -5.88
CA THR A 6 -35.12 -9.04 -5.69
C THR A 6 -33.67 -8.68 -5.33
N ARG A 7 -32.95 -8.05 -6.26
CA ARG A 7 -31.63 -7.44 -5.97
C ARG A 7 -31.85 -6.37 -4.91
N SER A 8 -31.34 -6.61 -3.71
CA SER A 8 -31.39 -5.63 -2.63
C SER A 8 -30.42 -4.49 -2.96
N ALA A 9 -30.79 -3.24 -2.66
CA ALA A 9 -29.90 -2.08 -2.82
C ALA A 9 -28.56 -2.23 -2.06
N THR A 10 -28.51 -3.12 -1.07
CA THR A 10 -27.31 -3.48 -0.30
C THR A 10 -26.33 -4.40 -1.02
N ASP A 11 -26.70 -4.97 -2.16
CA ASP A 11 -25.87 -5.95 -2.89
C ASP A 11 -24.79 -5.28 -3.72
N GLY A 12 -25.00 -4.02 -4.12
CA GLY A 12 -24.07 -3.25 -4.97
C GLY A 12 -22.65 -3.14 -4.39
N PRO A 13 -22.47 -2.67 -3.14
CA PRO A 13 -21.14 -2.58 -2.52
C PRO A 13 -20.47 -3.96 -2.36
N LYS A 14 -21.21 -4.98 -1.93
CA LYS A 14 -20.68 -6.33 -1.71
C LYS A 14 -20.23 -6.97 -3.02
N GLN A 15 -21.01 -6.80 -4.09
CA GLN A 15 -20.69 -7.33 -5.40
C GLN A 15 -19.48 -6.62 -6.03
N ARG A 16 -19.33 -5.30 -5.81
CA ARG A 16 -18.12 -4.57 -6.21
C ARG A 16 -16.88 -5.08 -5.49
N GLN A 17 -16.98 -5.33 -4.17
CA GLN A 17 -15.84 -5.83 -3.39
C GLN A 17 -15.43 -7.24 -3.84
N LEU A 18 -16.39 -8.16 -4.02
CA LEU A 18 -16.11 -9.49 -4.58
C LEU A 18 -15.52 -9.42 -6.00
N HIS A 19 -16.00 -8.50 -6.84
CA HIS A 19 -15.43 -8.31 -8.17
C HIS A 19 -13.97 -7.84 -8.11
N ARG A 20 -13.62 -6.92 -7.19
CA ARG A 20 -12.22 -6.50 -6.99
C ARG A 20 -11.33 -7.66 -6.54
N LEU A 21 -11.82 -8.51 -5.63
CA LEU A 21 -11.09 -9.69 -5.16
C LEU A 21 -10.97 -10.76 -6.25
N GLN A 22 -11.96 -10.88 -7.13
CA GLN A 22 -11.87 -11.71 -8.33
C GLN A 22 -10.78 -11.19 -9.26
N MET A 23 -10.75 -9.90 -9.58
CA MET A 23 -9.70 -9.30 -10.40
C MET A 23 -8.30 -9.48 -9.81
N ALA A 24 -8.16 -9.34 -8.49
CA ALA A 24 -6.88 -9.62 -7.81
C ALA A 24 -6.49 -11.11 -7.89
N THR A 25 -7.47 -12.01 -7.79
CA THR A 25 -7.24 -13.45 -7.97
C THR A 25 -6.78 -13.77 -9.40
N ASP A 26 -7.46 -13.22 -10.40
CA ASP A 26 -7.13 -13.39 -11.82
C ASP A 26 -5.77 -12.78 -12.17
N ALA A 27 -5.34 -11.75 -11.44
CA ALA A 27 -4.01 -11.16 -11.53
C ALA A 27 -2.91 -11.99 -10.84
N GLY A 28 -3.27 -13.11 -10.18
CA GLY A 28 -2.33 -14.01 -9.52
C GLY A 28 -1.95 -13.62 -8.10
N ILE A 29 -2.75 -12.79 -7.42
CA ILE A 29 -2.50 -12.42 -6.03
C ILE A 29 -2.87 -13.58 -5.12
N GLU A 30 -1.85 -14.25 -4.58
CA GLU A 30 -1.99 -15.52 -3.84
C GLU A 30 -2.90 -15.43 -2.60
N LEU A 31 -3.01 -14.26 -1.95
CA LEU A 31 -3.92 -14.06 -0.81
C LEU A 31 -5.37 -13.72 -1.20
N ALA A 32 -5.62 -13.34 -2.45
CA ALA A 32 -6.94 -12.84 -2.86
C ALA A 32 -8.07 -13.88 -2.71
N PRO A 33 -7.87 -15.18 -3.01
CA PRO A 33 -8.88 -16.20 -2.71
C PRO A 33 -9.19 -16.32 -1.21
N ALA A 34 -8.17 -16.30 -0.35
CA ALA A 34 -8.37 -16.37 1.10
C ALA A 34 -9.15 -15.13 1.61
N ALA A 35 -8.80 -13.95 1.12
CA ALA A 35 -9.50 -12.70 1.44
C ALA A 35 -10.97 -12.73 0.96
N ALA A 36 -11.24 -13.29 -0.22
CA ALA A 36 -12.59 -13.44 -0.74
C ALA A 36 -13.43 -14.43 0.07
N LEU A 37 -12.84 -15.55 0.52
CA LEU A 37 -13.53 -16.50 1.40
C LEU A 37 -13.88 -15.85 2.75
N PHE A 38 -12.91 -15.12 3.33
CA PHE A 38 -13.13 -14.35 4.55
C PHE A 38 -14.26 -13.32 4.38
N PHE A 39 -14.26 -12.58 3.27
CA PHE A 39 -15.32 -11.62 2.96
C PHE A 39 -16.70 -12.30 2.82
N CYS A 40 -16.78 -13.42 2.10
CA CYS A 40 -18.02 -14.19 1.95
C CYS A 40 -18.57 -14.65 3.30
N ASP A 41 -17.72 -15.20 4.18
CA ASP A 41 -18.15 -15.65 5.50
C ASP A 41 -18.61 -14.48 6.37
N ARG A 42 -17.83 -13.39 6.43
CA ARG A 42 -18.14 -12.21 7.24
C ARG A 42 -19.46 -11.55 6.83
N HIS A 43 -19.70 -11.41 5.53
CA HIS A 43 -20.87 -10.69 5.01
C HIS A 43 -22.04 -11.61 4.63
N LYS A 44 -21.92 -12.91 4.92
CA LYS A 44 -22.90 -13.97 4.59
C LYS A 44 -23.30 -13.93 3.12
N VAL A 45 -22.32 -13.73 2.25
CA VAL A 45 -22.50 -13.75 0.79
C VAL A 45 -22.24 -15.16 0.30
N PRO A 46 -23.10 -15.73 -0.57
CA PRO A 46 -22.83 -17.04 -1.17
C PRO A 46 -21.45 -17.08 -1.84
N VAL A 47 -20.71 -18.15 -1.58
CA VAL A 47 -19.38 -18.36 -2.18
C VAL A 47 -19.56 -18.61 -3.68
N PRO A 48 -18.95 -17.80 -4.56
CA PRO A 48 -19.09 -17.98 -6.00
C PRO A 48 -18.20 -19.13 -6.51
N ASP A 49 -18.60 -19.78 -7.61
CA ASP A 49 -17.92 -20.97 -8.16
C ASP A 49 -16.46 -20.72 -8.56
N TRP A 50 -16.15 -19.51 -9.05
CA TRP A 50 -14.78 -19.11 -9.37
C TRP A 50 -13.88 -19.20 -8.13
N LEU A 51 -14.40 -18.80 -6.97
CA LEU A 51 -13.66 -18.78 -5.72
C LEU A 51 -13.41 -20.18 -5.19
N VAL A 52 -14.42 -21.06 -5.28
CA VAL A 52 -14.27 -22.48 -4.93
C VAL A 52 -13.16 -23.12 -5.77
N SER A 53 -13.16 -22.85 -7.07
CA SER A 53 -12.16 -23.38 -8.01
C SER A 53 -10.74 -22.92 -7.66
N HIS A 54 -10.54 -21.62 -7.41
CA HIS A 54 -9.23 -21.07 -7.03
C HIS A 54 -8.77 -21.56 -5.65
N ALA A 55 -9.66 -21.64 -4.67
CA ALA A 55 -9.34 -22.15 -3.33
C ALA A 55 -8.91 -23.62 -3.40
N ALA A 56 -9.67 -24.47 -4.11
CA ALA A 56 -9.32 -25.88 -4.31
C ALA A 56 -7.96 -26.04 -5.00
N GLN A 57 -7.69 -25.25 -6.04
CA GLN A 57 -6.37 -25.26 -6.69
C GLN A 57 -5.25 -24.86 -5.72
N GLY A 58 -5.45 -23.83 -4.90
CA GLY A 58 -4.48 -23.39 -3.89
C GLY A 58 -4.18 -24.47 -2.85
N TYR A 59 -5.21 -25.12 -2.32
CA TYR A 59 -5.06 -26.25 -1.40
C TYR A 59 -4.30 -27.42 -2.05
N CYS A 60 -4.70 -27.81 -3.27
CA CYS A 60 -4.01 -28.86 -4.01
C CYS A 60 -2.53 -28.53 -4.23
N GLN A 61 -2.18 -27.27 -4.54
CA GLN A 61 -0.79 -26.83 -4.69
C GLN A 61 0.01 -26.91 -3.38
N GLN A 62 -0.61 -26.60 -2.24
CA GLN A 62 0.03 -26.71 -0.93
C GLN A 62 0.34 -28.17 -0.55
N LEU A 63 -0.50 -29.11 -0.98
CA LEU A 63 -0.33 -30.54 -0.73
C LEU A 63 0.67 -31.23 -1.68
N ARG A 64 1.21 -30.53 -2.69
CA ARG A 64 2.17 -31.13 -3.64
C ARG A 64 3.51 -31.42 -2.95
N PRO A 65 4.01 -32.68 -2.96
CA PRO A 65 5.27 -33.05 -2.33
C PRO A 65 6.49 -32.36 -2.93
N SER A 66 6.40 -31.96 -4.21
CA SER A 66 7.49 -31.37 -4.99
C SER A 66 7.60 -29.85 -4.88
N ARG A 67 6.94 -29.21 -3.90
CA ARG A 67 7.02 -27.75 -3.77
C ARG A 67 8.48 -27.34 -3.53
N PRO A 68 9.08 -26.52 -4.42
CA PRO A 68 10.43 -26.03 -4.19
C PRO A 68 10.46 -25.34 -2.83
N LYS A 69 11.38 -25.76 -1.95
CA LYS A 69 11.66 -25.00 -0.73
C LYS A 69 12.30 -23.69 -1.17
N ASN A 70 11.48 -22.66 -1.37
CA ASN A 70 11.96 -21.33 -1.71
C ASN A 70 12.95 -20.89 -0.62
N ARG A 71 14.25 -20.84 -0.96
CA ARG A 71 15.31 -20.37 -0.06
C ARG A 71 15.29 -18.83 -0.08
N GLY A 72 14.95 -18.21 1.04
CA GLY A 72 15.01 -16.75 1.22
C GLY A 72 14.17 -16.24 2.39
N ARG A 73 14.45 -15.00 2.85
CA ARG A 73 13.79 -14.32 3.98
C ARG A 73 12.30 -13.98 3.75
N SER A 74 11.78 -14.12 2.52
CA SER A 74 10.41 -13.76 2.13
C SER A 74 9.75 -14.88 1.32
N SER A 75 9.97 -16.13 1.70
CA SER A 75 9.48 -17.29 0.95
C SER A 75 7.99 -17.57 1.15
N GLY A 76 7.40 -17.06 2.24
CA GLY A 76 5.97 -17.16 2.54
C GLY A 76 5.12 -16.19 1.74
N VAL A 77 3.85 -16.57 1.49
CA VAL A 77 2.85 -15.67 0.89
C VAL A 77 2.60 -14.45 1.78
N VAL A 78 2.49 -14.67 3.09
CA VAL A 78 2.25 -13.63 4.09
C VAL A 78 3.43 -12.66 4.17
N ASP A 79 4.67 -13.16 4.17
CA ASP A 79 5.86 -12.30 4.21
C ASP A 79 6.02 -11.47 2.93
N ARG A 80 5.66 -12.04 1.76
CA ARG A 80 5.62 -11.28 0.50
C ARG A 80 4.59 -10.16 0.56
N CYS A 81 3.38 -10.44 1.06
CA CYS A 81 2.36 -9.41 1.26
C CYS A 81 2.84 -8.31 2.22
N ARG A 82 3.48 -8.68 3.35
CA ARG A 82 4.09 -7.72 4.27
C ARG A 82 5.11 -6.82 3.56
N GLN A 83 6.00 -7.41 2.77
CA GLN A 83 7.01 -6.65 2.03
C GLN A 83 6.39 -5.74 0.96
N ASP A 84 5.35 -6.20 0.27
CA ASP A 84 4.66 -5.40 -0.75
C ASP A 84 3.94 -4.20 -0.12
N MET A 85 3.34 -4.36 1.07
CA MET A 85 2.77 -3.24 1.85
C MET A 85 3.83 -2.23 2.28
N ILE A 86 4.99 -2.72 2.77
CA ILE A 86 6.13 -1.85 3.12
C ILE A 86 6.60 -1.07 1.89
N ASP A 87 6.80 -1.75 0.76
CA ASP A 87 7.27 -1.13 -0.47
C ASP A 87 6.28 -0.05 -0.96
N MET A 88 4.98 -0.33 -0.88
CA MET A 88 3.93 0.62 -1.26
C MET A 88 3.91 1.86 -0.35
N MET A 89 4.01 1.68 0.97
CA MET A 89 4.05 2.80 1.92
C MET A 89 5.28 3.70 1.72
N ARG A 90 6.44 3.10 1.46
CA ARG A 90 7.66 3.83 1.13
C ARG A 90 7.51 4.61 -0.17
N TRP A 91 6.97 3.98 -1.21
CA TRP A 91 6.71 4.63 -2.49
C TRP A 91 5.77 5.82 -2.34
N ASP A 92 4.66 5.65 -1.62
CA ASP A 92 3.66 6.71 -1.39
C ASP A 92 4.28 7.89 -0.64
N THR A 93 5.06 7.61 0.41
CA THR A 93 5.74 8.64 1.20
C THR A 93 6.76 9.42 0.37
N VAL A 94 7.53 8.74 -0.49
CA VAL A 94 8.46 9.40 -1.42
C VAL A 94 7.70 10.30 -2.40
N ARG A 95 6.57 9.85 -2.93
CA ARG A 95 5.72 10.68 -3.79
C ARG A 95 5.17 11.90 -3.05
N GLY A 96 4.77 11.73 -1.79
CA GLY A 96 4.38 12.83 -0.90
C GLY A 96 5.51 13.84 -0.75
N ALA A 97 6.74 13.40 -0.44
CA ALA A 97 7.89 14.29 -0.34
C ALA A 97 8.19 15.03 -1.65
N ARG A 98 8.11 14.36 -2.80
CA ARG A 98 8.29 14.99 -4.13
C ARG A 98 7.21 16.00 -4.45
N PHE A 99 5.97 15.72 -4.06
CA PHE A 99 4.86 16.67 -4.20
C PHE A 99 5.12 17.93 -3.37
N GLN A 100 5.56 17.77 -2.12
CA GLN A 100 5.87 18.90 -1.23
C GLN A 100 7.06 19.73 -1.74
N GLN A 101 8.11 19.10 -2.25
CA GLN A 101 9.24 19.80 -2.90
C GLN A 101 8.76 20.71 -4.04
N LYS A 102 7.82 20.22 -4.87
CA LYS A 102 7.23 21.00 -5.96
C LYS A 102 6.34 22.13 -5.42
N HIS A 103 5.46 21.80 -4.47
CA HIS A 103 4.51 22.74 -3.88
C HIS A 103 5.19 23.95 -3.25
N PHE A 104 6.20 23.75 -2.39
CA PHE A 104 6.89 24.86 -1.74
C PHE A 104 7.78 25.65 -2.71
N LYS A 105 8.31 25.01 -3.76
CA LYS A 105 9.02 25.73 -4.83
C LYS A 105 8.07 26.66 -5.59
N GLU A 106 6.86 26.20 -5.91
CA GLU A 106 5.86 26.99 -6.61
C GLU A 106 5.31 28.12 -5.74
N ALA A 107 5.03 27.86 -4.46
CA ALA A 107 4.58 28.87 -3.51
C ALA A 107 5.58 30.05 -3.39
N LEU A 108 6.89 29.75 -3.34
CA LEU A 108 7.93 30.79 -3.31
C LEU A 108 8.07 31.57 -4.64
N GLY A 109 7.59 31.01 -5.75
CA GLY A 109 7.64 31.65 -7.07
C GLY A 109 6.41 32.50 -7.39
N MET A 110 5.24 32.13 -6.89
CA MET A 110 3.98 32.88 -7.12
C MET A 110 3.89 34.16 -6.28
N ASP A 111 4.45 34.13 -5.09
CA ASP A 111 4.33 35.20 -4.09
C ASP A 111 5.66 35.92 -3.85
N ALA A 112 6.45 36.18 -4.90
CA ALA A 112 7.77 36.81 -4.78
C ALA A 112 7.72 38.20 -4.10
N ASP A 113 6.59 38.90 -4.23
CA ASP A 113 6.33 40.22 -3.63
C ASP A 113 5.61 40.15 -2.28
N ALA A 114 5.32 38.94 -1.77
CA ALA A 114 4.63 38.81 -0.49
C ALA A 114 5.51 39.24 0.69
N PRO A 115 4.91 39.77 1.77
CA PRO A 115 5.64 40.14 2.97
C PRO A 115 6.47 38.96 3.54
N PRO A 116 7.69 39.21 4.07
CA PRO A 116 8.60 38.15 4.52
C PRO A 116 8.02 37.18 5.55
N ASN A 117 7.11 37.62 6.41
CA ASN A 117 6.44 36.78 7.40
C ASN A 117 5.50 35.74 6.78
N VAL A 118 4.93 36.03 5.61
CA VAL A 118 4.09 35.09 4.86
C VAL A 118 4.95 34.01 4.18
N LEU A 119 6.14 34.40 3.70
CA LEU A 119 7.08 33.50 3.00
C LEU A 119 7.96 32.68 3.95
N GLU A 120 8.00 32.99 5.24
CA GLU A 120 8.89 32.33 6.19
C GLU A 120 8.65 30.82 6.25
N HIS A 121 7.39 30.39 6.38
CA HIS A 121 7.07 28.97 6.45
C HIS A 121 7.37 28.22 5.14
N PRO A 122 6.90 28.67 3.95
CA PRO A 122 7.29 28.08 2.67
C PRO A 122 8.81 28.00 2.47
N ARG A 123 9.56 29.03 2.89
CA ARG A 123 11.02 29.06 2.78
C ARG A 123 11.68 27.99 3.63
N LYS A 124 11.28 27.87 4.91
CA LYS A 124 11.78 26.81 5.81
C LYS A 124 11.46 25.42 5.27
N MET A 125 10.24 25.21 4.80
CA MET A 125 9.82 23.91 4.25
C MET A 125 10.54 23.57 2.94
N SER A 126 10.77 24.56 2.08
CA SER A 126 11.53 24.41 0.84
C SER A 126 12.97 23.98 1.11
N ILE A 127 13.64 24.60 2.09
CA ILE A 127 14.98 24.19 2.54
C ILE A 127 14.94 22.77 3.11
N TRP A 128 13.96 22.47 3.96
CA TRP A 128 13.87 21.18 4.64
C TRP A 128 13.62 20.02 3.67
N TYR A 129 12.64 20.15 2.76
CA TYR A 129 12.37 19.15 1.73
C TYR A 129 13.45 19.11 0.65
N GLY A 130 14.21 20.20 0.48
CA GLY A 130 15.22 20.35 -0.58
C GLY A 130 14.65 20.22 -1.99
N HIS A 131 15.51 19.90 -2.96
CA HIS A 131 15.12 19.92 -4.38
C HIS A 131 15.50 18.66 -5.17
N ASN A 132 16.30 17.78 -4.58
CA ASN A 132 16.81 16.58 -5.24
C ASN A 132 16.12 15.31 -4.74
N TRP A 133 16.34 14.22 -5.46
CA TRP A 133 15.77 12.90 -5.14
C TRP A 133 16.32 12.32 -3.85
N LEU A 134 17.62 12.48 -3.58
CA LEU A 134 18.24 11.99 -2.35
C LEU A 134 17.51 12.54 -1.13
N ARG A 135 17.22 13.85 -1.15
CA ARG A 135 16.50 14.50 -0.06
C ARG A 135 15.06 14.02 0.08
N ALA A 136 14.37 13.71 -1.02
CA ALA A 136 13.03 13.12 -0.96
C ALA A 136 13.06 11.74 -0.28
N TYR A 137 14.09 10.93 -0.53
CA TYR A 137 14.27 9.64 0.14
C TYR A 137 14.61 9.79 1.62
N GLU A 138 15.45 10.76 1.99
CA GLU A 138 15.73 11.10 3.40
C GLU A 138 14.46 11.57 4.13
N CYS A 139 13.68 12.46 3.51
CA CYS A 139 12.41 12.92 4.07
C CYS A 139 11.46 11.74 4.30
N ALA A 140 11.30 10.85 3.32
CA ALA A 140 10.46 9.67 3.47
C ALA A 140 10.97 8.73 4.59
N SER A 141 12.28 8.53 4.69
CA SER A 141 12.92 7.78 5.77
C SER A 141 12.59 8.36 7.15
N MET A 142 12.67 9.69 7.30
CA MET A 142 12.34 10.36 8.56
C MET A 142 10.83 10.29 8.87
N ILE A 143 9.96 10.47 7.87
CA ILE A 143 8.50 10.40 8.06
C ILE A 143 8.06 9.02 8.53
N LEU A 144 8.67 7.96 8.00
CA LEU A 144 8.35 6.57 8.35
C LEU A 144 9.11 6.05 9.58
N GLU A 145 9.84 6.91 10.30
CA GLU A 145 10.52 6.54 11.55
C GLU A 145 9.50 5.94 12.54
N ASN A 146 9.90 4.86 13.22
CA ASN A 146 9.07 4.07 14.15
C ASN A 146 7.89 3.30 13.53
N THR A 147 7.80 3.24 12.20
CA THR A 147 6.83 2.36 11.51
C THR A 147 7.50 1.07 11.02
N PRO A 148 6.76 -0.02 10.78
CA PRO A 148 7.28 -1.20 10.10
C PRO A 148 7.87 -0.92 8.70
N ALA A 149 7.48 0.20 8.07
CA ALA A 149 8.00 0.63 6.77
C ALA A 149 9.30 1.43 6.86
N PHE A 150 9.83 1.69 8.06
CA PHE A 150 11.09 2.41 8.25
C PHE A 150 12.24 1.76 7.46
N GLY A 151 13.15 2.59 6.97
CA GLY A 151 14.38 2.18 6.29
C GLY A 151 15.16 3.41 5.84
N GLY A 152 16.47 3.27 5.63
CA GLY A 152 17.29 4.38 5.15
C GLY A 152 16.93 4.85 3.73
N PRO A 153 17.52 5.95 3.25
CA PRO A 153 17.25 6.52 1.92
C PRO A 153 17.41 5.51 0.77
N ASP A 154 18.38 4.60 0.86
CA ASP A 154 18.58 3.55 -0.16
C ASP A 154 17.42 2.55 -0.20
N ALA A 155 16.84 2.20 0.95
CA ALA A 155 15.67 1.34 1.02
C ALA A 155 14.44 2.05 0.42
N MET A 156 14.28 3.35 0.69
CA MET A 156 13.23 4.19 0.09
C MET A 156 13.35 4.22 -1.43
N LYS A 157 14.56 4.48 -1.94
CA LYS A 157 14.86 4.46 -3.38
C LYS A 157 14.55 3.10 -4.00
N ALA A 158 15.01 2.02 -3.37
CA ALA A 158 14.81 0.66 -3.88
C ALA A 158 13.31 0.30 -3.96
N SER A 159 12.54 0.59 -2.91
CA SER A 159 11.09 0.38 -2.89
C SER A 159 10.39 1.26 -3.93
N TYR A 160 10.73 2.55 -4.01
CA TYR A 160 10.17 3.47 -5.01
C TYR A 160 10.38 2.95 -6.44
N CYS A 161 11.61 2.63 -6.83
CA CYS A 161 11.91 2.13 -8.17
C CYS A 161 11.24 0.79 -8.47
N ARG A 162 11.10 -0.08 -7.45
CA ARG A 162 10.41 -1.37 -7.59
C ARG A 162 8.91 -1.19 -7.84
N VAL A 163 8.27 -0.31 -7.07
CA VAL A 163 6.84 0.00 -7.24
C VAL A 163 6.59 0.64 -8.59
N GLU A 164 7.36 1.67 -8.98
CA GLU A 164 7.26 2.31 -10.31
C GLU A 164 7.36 1.29 -11.45
N ARG A 165 8.35 0.39 -11.41
CA ARG A 165 8.52 -0.65 -12.43
C ARG A 165 7.32 -1.60 -12.50
N ASN A 166 6.77 -2.01 -11.36
CA ASN A 166 5.64 -2.93 -11.31
C ASN A 166 4.32 -2.23 -11.71
N MET A 167 4.16 -0.95 -11.38
CA MET A 167 3.00 -0.13 -11.75
C MET A 167 2.95 0.20 -13.24
N ALA A 168 4.09 0.17 -13.95
CA ALA A 168 4.15 0.37 -15.40
C ALA A 168 3.33 -0.68 -16.20
N TYR A 169 3.01 -1.83 -15.60
CA TYR A 169 2.24 -2.89 -16.22
C TYR A 169 0.93 -3.14 -15.46
N PRO A 170 -0.25 -3.16 -16.13
CA PRO A 170 -1.54 -3.32 -15.46
C PRO A 170 -1.67 -4.57 -14.59
N LYS A 171 -1.01 -5.69 -14.95
CA LYS A 171 -0.99 -6.90 -14.10
C LYS A 171 -0.07 -6.75 -12.89
N GLY A 172 1.03 -6.01 -13.04
CA GLY A 172 2.01 -5.80 -11.98
C GLY A 172 1.51 -4.87 -10.86
N SER A 173 0.59 -3.95 -11.18
CA SER A 173 0.00 -3.03 -10.19
C SER A 173 -0.87 -3.74 -9.14
N TRP A 174 -1.56 -4.82 -9.52
CA TRP A 174 -2.37 -5.64 -8.60
C TRP A 174 -1.55 -6.27 -7.48
N ARG A 175 -0.23 -6.36 -7.63
CA ARG A 175 0.67 -6.82 -6.56
C ARG A 175 0.50 -6.03 -5.27
N TYR A 176 0.20 -4.74 -5.38
CA TYR A 176 0.01 -3.84 -4.24
C TYR A 176 -1.47 -3.70 -3.86
N PHE A 177 -2.28 -4.73 -4.08
CA PHE A 177 -3.67 -4.76 -3.66
C PHE A 177 -3.77 -4.64 -2.13
N PHE A 178 -4.52 -3.64 -1.67
CA PHE A 178 -4.79 -3.44 -0.24
C PHE A 178 -5.97 -4.31 0.19
N PHE A 179 -5.70 -5.27 1.05
CA PHE A 179 -6.73 -6.09 1.70
C PHE A 179 -7.37 -5.34 2.87
N GLU A 180 -8.59 -5.76 3.23
CA GLU A 180 -9.28 -5.23 4.40
C GLU A 180 -8.47 -5.49 5.68
N PRO A 181 -8.43 -4.51 6.63
CA PRO A 181 -7.65 -4.66 7.86
C PRO A 181 -7.96 -5.95 8.62
N GLU A 182 -9.23 -6.29 8.76
CA GLU A 182 -9.65 -7.44 9.55
C GLU A 182 -9.21 -8.78 8.95
N PHE A 183 -9.12 -8.85 7.62
CA PHE A 183 -8.53 -10.02 6.96
C PHE A 183 -7.02 -10.11 7.26
N LEU A 184 -6.29 -9.00 7.13
CA LEU A 184 -4.85 -8.96 7.42
C LEU A 184 -4.56 -9.38 8.86
N GLU A 185 -5.34 -8.89 9.82
CA GLU A 185 -5.20 -9.24 11.25
C GLU A 185 -5.41 -10.73 11.50
N THR A 186 -6.39 -11.33 10.80
CA THR A 186 -6.67 -12.77 10.90
C THR A 186 -5.47 -13.62 10.44
N ILE A 187 -4.63 -13.10 9.54
CA ILE A 187 -3.41 -13.77 9.07
C ILE A 187 -2.13 -13.24 9.73
N GLY A 188 -2.25 -12.50 10.84
CA GLY A 188 -1.12 -11.99 11.63
C GLY A 188 -0.36 -10.82 10.96
N LEU A 189 -1.02 -10.09 10.07
CA LEU A 189 -0.50 -8.86 9.46
C LEU A 189 -1.22 -7.64 10.03
N GLU A 190 -0.47 -6.57 10.25
CA GLU A 190 -1.02 -5.28 10.62
C GLU A 190 -1.25 -4.43 9.37
N HIS A 191 -2.45 -3.87 9.22
CA HIS A 191 -2.77 -2.99 8.10
C HIS A 191 -1.98 -1.68 8.18
N PRO A 192 -1.46 -1.14 7.05
CA PRO A 192 -0.63 0.07 7.07
C PRO A 192 -1.26 1.30 7.71
N SER A 193 -2.59 1.43 7.70
CA SER A 193 -3.30 2.51 8.40
C SER A 193 -3.16 2.47 9.93
N ARG A 194 -2.68 1.35 10.49
CA ARG A 194 -2.48 1.16 11.94
C ARG A 194 -1.03 1.32 12.38
N TRP A 195 -0.08 1.42 11.44
CA TRP A 195 1.36 1.59 11.72
C TRP A 195 1.71 2.92 12.41
N GLY A 196 0.71 3.72 12.75
CA GLY A 196 0.88 5.05 13.31
C GLY A 196 1.42 6.03 12.28
N GLN A 197 1.45 7.30 12.67
CA GLN A 197 2.33 8.28 12.06
C GLN A 197 3.43 8.56 13.07
N SER A 198 4.65 8.82 12.60
CA SER A 198 5.71 9.32 13.49
C SER A 198 5.15 10.52 14.25
N SER A 199 5.11 10.45 15.59
CA SER A 199 4.63 11.54 16.44
C SER A 199 5.50 12.80 16.34
N LYS A 200 6.63 12.71 15.63
CA LYS A 200 7.50 13.83 15.23
C LYS A 200 6.96 14.59 14.01
N TRP A 201 5.64 14.84 13.95
CA TRP A 201 5.08 15.92 13.11
C TRP A 201 5.24 17.30 13.75
N THR A 202 6.07 17.43 14.80
CA THR A 202 6.71 18.72 15.08
C THR A 202 7.45 19.11 13.80
N PRO A 203 7.22 20.30 13.22
CA PRO A 203 7.91 20.69 11.99
C PRO A 203 9.41 20.51 12.21
N LEU A 204 10.01 19.52 11.54
CA LEU A 204 11.34 19.00 11.89
C LEU A 204 12.46 20.05 11.75
N TYR A 205 12.19 21.22 11.15
CA TYR A 205 13.10 22.36 11.24
C TYR A 205 13.27 22.89 12.67
N HIS A 206 12.38 22.57 13.62
CA HIS A 206 12.58 22.83 15.05
C HIS A 206 13.58 21.86 15.71
N LEU A 207 13.96 20.78 15.03
CA LEU A 207 14.82 19.73 15.55
C LEU A 207 16.20 19.70 14.85
N THR A 208 16.41 20.50 13.81
CA THR A 208 17.63 20.48 12.98
C THR A 208 18.19 21.86 12.60
N LEU A 209 17.65 22.95 13.15
CA LEU A 209 18.20 24.31 13.04
C LEU A 209 18.33 24.93 14.43
#